data_AF-A0A667G7J9-F1
#
_entry.id   AF-A0A667G7J9-F1
#
_cell.length_a   1.000
_cell.length_b   1.000
_cell.length_c   1.000
_cell.angle_alpha   90.00
_cell.angle_beta   90.00
_cell.angle_gamma   90.00
#
_symmetry.space_group_name_H-M   'P 1'
#
loop_
_entity.id
_entity.type
_entity.pdbx_description
1 polymer ?
#
loop_
_entity_poly.entity_id
_entity_poly.type
_entity_poly.pdbx_seq_one_letter_code
_entity_poly.pdbx_strand_id
1 'polypeptide(L)'
;MVLVDVKMLSGFTPVMASIEELENNGQVMKAEVKNDHVLFYLESVFGTVNSFTFSVEQSNLVSNIQPAPVMVYDYYEKDEYALVTYNINSVSDSS
;
A
#
# COMPACT_ATOMS: atom_id res chain seq x y z
N MET A 1 -12.87 -7.74 -8.90
CA MET A 1 -12.51 -7.23 -7.55
C MET A 1 -11.04 -6.89 -7.65
N VAL A 2 -10.63 -5.71 -7.22
CA VAL A 2 -9.24 -5.28 -7.41
C VAL A 2 -8.45 -5.51 -6.13
N LEU A 3 -7.27 -6.12 -6.27
CA LEU A 3 -6.29 -6.19 -5.20
C LEU A 3 -5.19 -5.15 -5.45
N VAL A 4 -4.85 -4.41 -4.40
CA VAL A 4 -3.68 -3.54 -4.36
C VAL A 4 -2.71 -4.14 -3.37
N ASP A 5 -1.60 -4.67 -3.88
CA ASP A 5 -0.51 -5.25 -3.12
C ASP A 5 0.63 -4.23 -2.99
N VAL A 6 0.80 -3.71 -1.78
CA VAL A 6 1.83 -2.71 -1.45
C VAL A 6 2.95 -3.41 -0.68
N LYS A 7 4.12 -3.54 -1.30
CA LYS A 7 5.32 -3.99 -0.57
C LYS A 7 5.89 -2.86 0.26
N MET A 8 6.17 -3.08 1.55
CA MET A 8 6.80 -2.07 2.39
C MET A 8 8.25 -1.79 1.97
N LEU A 9 8.65 -0.52 2.12
CA LEU A 9 10.05 -0.13 2.04
C LEU A 9 10.84 -0.80 3.17
N SER A 10 12.09 -1.16 2.90
CA SER A 10 12.96 -1.75 3.93
C SER A 10 13.09 -0.82 5.14
N GLY A 11 12.81 -1.35 6.33
CA GLY A 11 12.83 -0.59 7.58
C GLY A 11 11.53 0.11 7.92
N PHE A 12 10.47 -0.05 7.13
CA PHE A 12 9.15 0.51 7.40
C PHE A 12 8.12 -0.58 7.70
N THR A 13 7.17 -0.25 8.56
CA THR A 13 6.00 -1.08 8.89
C THR A 13 4.73 -0.24 8.73
N PRO A 14 3.62 -0.85 8.29
CA PRO A 14 2.36 -0.13 8.19
C PRO A 14 1.80 0.18 9.58
N VAL A 15 1.21 1.36 9.74
CA VAL A 15 0.50 1.77 10.95
C VAL A 15 -0.90 1.15 10.92
N MET A 16 -1.12 0.10 11.72
CA MET A 16 -2.36 -0.69 11.71
C MET A 16 -3.62 0.14 11.91
N ALA A 17 -3.59 1.12 12.82
CA ALA A 17 -4.73 2.00 13.08
C ALA A 17 -5.19 2.77 11.82
N SER A 18 -4.25 3.19 10.95
CA SER A 18 -4.60 3.86 9.70
C SER A 18 -5.23 2.93 8.67
N ILE A 19 -4.89 1.63 8.71
CA ILE A 19 -5.49 0.62 7.85
C ILE A 19 -6.90 0.29 8.33
N GLU A 20 -7.09 0.11 9.64
CA GLU A 20 -8.39 -0.12 10.26
C GLU A 20 -9.35 1.05 9.98
N GLU A 21 -8.86 2.29 9.98
CA GLU A 21 -9.65 3.46 9.60
C GLU A 21 -10.17 3.39 8.16
N LEU A 22 -9.35 2.90 7.21
CA LEU A 22 -9.79 2.72 5.82
C LEU A 22 -10.91 1.68 5.69
N GLU A 23 -10.83 0.59 6.46
CA GLU A 23 -11.89 -0.43 6.50
C GLU A 23 -13.17 0.13 7.13
N ASN A 24 -13.04 0.82 8.28
CA ASN A 24 -14.16 1.40 9.02
C ASN A 24 -14.89 2.49 8.21
N ASN A 25 -14.16 3.26 7.42
CA ASN A 25 -14.71 4.29 6.54
C ASN A 25 -15.26 3.73 5.22
N GLY A 26 -15.11 2.43 4.97
CA GLY A 26 -15.57 1.76 3.75
C GLY A 26 -14.78 2.15 2.49
N GLN A 27 -13.59 2.72 2.63
CA GLN A 27 -12.71 3.06 1.50
C GLN A 27 -12.05 1.80 0.91
N VAL A 28 -11.83 0.79 1.75
CA VAL A 28 -11.38 -0.55 1.36
C VAL A 28 -12.32 -1.57 1.98
N MET A 29 -12.59 -2.67 1.27
CA MET A 29 -13.46 -3.72 1.78
C MET A 29 -12.79 -4.51 2.90
N LYS A 30 -11.47 -4.71 2.74
CA LYS A 30 -10.62 -5.45 3.66
C LYS A 30 -9.17 -5.09 3.39
N ALA A 31 -8.32 -5.21 4.40
CA ALA A 31 -6.87 -5.18 4.29
C ALA A 31 -6.24 -6.37 5.01
N GLU A 32 -5.12 -6.87 4.49
CA GLU A 32 -4.33 -7.94 5.11
C GLU A 32 -2.86 -7.57 5.12
N VAL A 33 -2.21 -7.64 6.28
CA VAL A 33 -0.75 -7.49 6.37
C VAL A 33 -0.09 -8.86 6.41
N LYS A 34 0.78 -9.15 5.44
CA LYS A 34 1.46 -10.44 5.34
C LYS A 34 2.86 -10.27 4.76
N ASN A 35 3.86 -10.83 5.44
CA ASN A 35 5.24 -10.94 4.93
C ASN A 35 5.79 -9.61 4.36
N ASP A 36 5.70 -8.49 5.08
CA ASP A 36 6.10 -7.15 4.60
C ASP A 36 5.25 -6.50 3.49
N HIS A 37 4.13 -7.13 3.13
CA HIS A 37 3.14 -6.57 2.21
C HIS A 37 1.86 -6.16 2.95
N VAL A 38 1.17 -5.15 2.41
CA VAL A 38 -0.22 -4.81 2.74
C VAL A 38 -1.07 -5.03 1.50
N LEU A 39 -2.05 -5.93 1.61
CA LEU A 39 -2.99 -6.26 0.54
C LEU A 39 -4.31 -5.56 0.84
N PHE A 40 -4.74 -4.64 -0.03
CA PHE A 40 -6.04 -4.01 0.04
C PHE A 40 -7.00 -4.65 -0.97
N TYR A 41 -8.19 -4.99 -0.51
CA TYR A 41 -9.28 -5.53 -1.30
C TYR A 41 -10.27 -4.40 -1.59
N LEU A 42 -10.43 -4.06 -2.87
CA LEU A 42 -11.32 -2.99 -3.32
C LEU A 42 -12.45 -3.51 -4.19
N GLU A 43 -13.64 -2.95 -3.97
CA GLU A 43 -14.73 -3.05 -4.92
C GLU A 43 -14.40 -2.17 -6.13
N SER A 44 -14.41 -2.79 -7.32
CA SER A 44 -14.19 -2.05 -8.56
C SER A 44 -15.53 -1.59 -9.11
N VAL A 45 -15.72 -0.27 -9.14
CA VAL A 45 -16.86 0.36 -9.80
C VAL A 45 -16.35 1.02 -11.07
N PHE A 46 -16.83 0.54 -12.21
CA PHE A 46 -16.40 1.04 -13.52
C PHE A 46 -16.62 2.56 -13.63
N GLY A 47 -15.56 3.29 -14.02
CA GLY A 47 -15.61 4.74 -14.23
C GLY A 47 -15.39 5.61 -12.99
N THR A 48 -15.10 5.02 -11.82
CA THR A 48 -14.79 5.76 -10.59
C THR A 48 -13.31 5.65 -10.25
N VAL A 49 -12.67 6.77 -9.90
CA VAL A 49 -11.31 6.78 -9.33
C VAL A 49 -11.42 6.54 -7.83
N ASN A 50 -10.81 5.47 -7.34
CA ASN A 50 -10.68 5.18 -5.92
C ASN A 50 -9.32 5.70 -5.41
N SER A 51 -9.36 6.48 -4.34
CA SER A 51 -8.16 7.00 -3.67
C SER A 51 -8.24 6.79 -2.17
N PHE A 52 -7.17 6.26 -1.59
CA PHE A 52 -7.02 6.11 -0.15
C PHE A 52 -5.55 6.29 0.25
N THR A 53 -5.33 6.59 1.52
CA THR A 53 -4.00 6.80 2.09
C THR A 53 -3.91 6.04 3.39
N PHE A 54 -2.79 5.37 3.65
CA PHE A 54 -2.46 4.78 4.94
C PHE A 54 -1.06 5.25 5.36
N SER A 55 -0.79 5.17 6.65
CA SER A 55 0.47 5.62 7.24
C SER A 55 1.44 4.45 7.39
N VAL A 56 2.72 4.75 7.24
CA VAL A 56 3.83 3.84 7.56
C VAL A 56 4.74 4.51 8.57
N GLU A 57 5.38 3.72 9.41
CA GLU A 57 6.36 4.18 10.39
C GLU A 57 7.69 3.47 10.18
N GLN A 58 8.79 4.17 10.49
CA GLN A 58 10.11 3.59 10.43
C GLN A 58 10.35 2.71 11.66
N SER A 59 10.38 1.40 11.46
CA SER A 59 10.67 0.42 12.52
C SER A 59 12.16 0.14 12.67
N ASN A 60 12.93 0.27 11.58
CA ASN A 60 14.38 0.04 11.58
C ASN A 60 15.10 1.09 10.73
N LEU A 61 16.26 1.53 11.19
CA LEU A 61 17.13 2.42 10.41
C LEU A 61 17.79 1.62 9.28
N VAL A 62 17.41 1.93 8.04
CA VAL A 62 17.97 1.35 6.82
C VAL A 62 18.47 2.49 5.93
N SER A 63 19.73 2.40 5.51
CA SER A 63 20.33 3.34 4.57
C SER A 63 20.15 2.85 3.13
N ASN A 64 20.19 3.77 2.16
CA ASN A 64 20.10 3.45 0.73
C ASN A 64 18.83 2.66 0.35
N ILE A 65 17.68 3.10 0.90
CA ILE A 65 16.38 2.49 0.65
C ILE A 65 16.08 2.50 -0.86
N GLN A 66 15.84 1.30 -1.38
CA GLN A 66 15.45 1.10 -2.78
C GLN A 66 13.94 1.31 -2.93
N PRO A 67 13.46 1.76 -4.10
CA PRO A 67 12.04 1.82 -4.38
C PRO A 67 11.35 0.46 -4.18
N ALA A 68 10.18 0.47 -3.55
CA ALA A 68 9.35 -0.72 -3.36
C ALA A 68 8.21 -0.78 -4.38
N PRO A 69 7.81 -1.97 -4.84
CA PRO A 69 6.72 -2.13 -5.80
C PRO A 69 5.34 -1.97 -5.15
N VAL A 70 4.41 -1.44 -5.93
CA VAL A 70 2.96 -1.53 -5.73
C VAL A 70 2.38 -2.22 -6.96
N MET A 71 1.66 -3.31 -6.74
CA MET A 71 1.01 -4.07 -7.80
C MET A 71 -0.51 -3.96 -7.65
N VAL A 72 -1.20 -3.67 -8.74
CA VAL A 72 -2.67 -3.63 -8.80
C VAL A 72 -3.11 -4.67 -9.81
N TYR A 73 -4.03 -5.56 -9.45
CA TYR A 73 -4.50 -6.63 -10.34
C TYR A 73 -5.96 -7.01 -10.07
N ASP A 74 -6.65 -7.50 -11.09
CA ASP A 74 -7.97 -8.11 -10.87
C ASP A 74 -7.82 -9.51 -10.22
N TYR A 75 -8.63 -9.76 -9.20
CA TYR A 75 -8.62 -11.00 -8.43
C TYR A 75 -8.94 -12.24 -9.28
N TYR A 76 -9.80 -12.10 -10.29
CA TYR A 76 -10.25 -13.19 -11.16
C TYR A 76 -9.44 -13.29 -12.45
N GLU A 77 -8.89 -12.17 -12.94
CA GLU A 77 -8.10 -12.10 -14.17
C GLU A 77 -6.68 -11.60 -13.86
N LYS A 78 -5.82 -12.50 -13.37
CA LYS A 78 -4.46 -12.17 -12.92
C LYS A 78 -3.51 -11.67 -14.02
N ASP A 79 -3.85 -11.86 -15.28
CA ASP A 79 -3.08 -11.35 -16.42
C ASP A 79 -3.34 -9.85 -16.66
N GLU A 80 -4.39 -9.28 -16.06
CA GLU A 80 -4.65 -7.84 -16.04
C GLU A 80 -4.07 -7.21 -14.77
N TYR A 81 -2.90 -6.58 -14.91
CA TYR A 81 -2.22 -5.93 -13.79
C TYR A 81 -1.46 -4.67 -14.20
N ALA A 82 -1.21 -3.82 -13.21
CA ALA A 82 -0.30 -2.69 -13.28
C ALA A 82 0.74 -2.79 -12.16
N LEU A 83 1.98 -2.43 -12.46
CA LEU A 83 3.09 -2.39 -11.51
C LEU A 83 3.72 -1.02 -11.54
N VAL A 84 3.85 -0.39 -10.38
CA VAL A 84 4.57 0.87 -10.20
C VAL A 84 5.51 0.74 -9.00
N THR A 85 6.46 1.65 -8.86
CA THR A 85 7.36 1.70 -7.71
C THR A 85 7.22 3.03 -6.98
N TYR A 86 7.31 3.00 -5.66
CA TYR A 86 7.34 4.18 -4.81
C TYR A 86 8.62 4.21 -3.98
N ASN A 87 9.01 5.40 -3.54
CA ASN A 87 10.13 5.57 -2.62
C ASN A 87 9.80 6.68 -1.61
N ILE A 88 10.52 6.71 -0.49
CA ILE A 88 10.52 7.90 0.36
C ILE A 88 11.49 8.91 -0.24
N ASN A 89 10.99 10.10 -0.57
CA ASN A 89 11.88 11.25 -0.71
C ASN A 89 12.45 11.49 0.69
N SER A 90 13.77 11.44 0.87
CA SER A 90 14.37 11.68 2.19
C SER A 90 13.76 12.97 2.72
N VAL A 91 13.05 12.89 3.85
CA VAL A 91 12.63 14.08 4.57
C VAL A 91 13.91 14.87 4.77
N SER A 92 14.00 16.02 4.12
CA SER A 92 15.12 16.93 4.30
C SER A 92 15.22 17.20 5.79
N ASP A 93 16.35 16.78 6.40
CA ASP A 93 16.72 17.13 7.76
C ASP A 93 16.52 18.63 7.91
N SER A 94 15.44 19.03 8.58
CA SER A 94 15.30 20.39 9.06
C SER A 94 16.29 20.52 10.21
N SER A 95 17.48 21.01 9.85
CA SER A 95 18.53 21.47 10.77
C SER A 95 18.04 22.53 11.74
#